data_AF-A0A117QWT6-F1
#
_entry.id   AF-A0A117QWT6-F1
#
_cell.length_a   1.000
_cell.length_b   1.000
_cell.length_c   1.000
_cell.angle_alpha   90.00
_cell.angle_beta   90.00
_cell.angle_gamma   90.00
#
_symmetry.space_group_name_H-M   'P 1'
#
loop_
_entity.id
_entity.type
_entity.pdbx_description
1 polymer ?
#
loop_
_entity_poly.entity_id
_entity_poly.type
_entity_poly.pdbx_seq_one_letter_code
_entity_poly.pdbx_strand_id
1 'polypeptide(L)'
;MANRKRPGRIRTKRNNRREPLLLSTLAPEDFNVRPGEAKSIACPDCRTWRRIMGNTDLKIREHGVPSHVPGDVERATCPGSNQIVVIDIDVRRWQARQDRLLRDAMPQEIRRSARQHYKPIPAPAPALVQIAAKSSTAEPADSRPLWLLREMKWASTASAVSETDTRRAQLPSGDAPLGSPAVPLTTLHPRLRER
;
A
#
# COMPACT_ATOMS: atom_id res chain seq x y z
N MET A 1 16.60 -19.40 17.31
CA MET A 1 16.51 -20.67 16.54
C MET A 1 16.61 -20.34 15.06
N ALA A 2 17.72 -20.71 14.41
CA ALA A 2 17.93 -20.41 12.99
C ALA A 2 16.94 -21.20 12.13
N ASN A 3 16.07 -20.50 11.41
CA ASN A 3 15.15 -21.09 10.44
C ASN A 3 15.97 -21.68 9.27
N ARG A 4 16.34 -22.97 9.36
CA ARG A 4 16.92 -23.71 8.23
C ARG A 4 15.88 -23.73 7.11
N LYS A 5 16.02 -22.80 6.15
CA LYS A 5 15.25 -22.82 4.90
C LYS A 5 15.38 -24.21 4.31
N ARG A 6 14.29 -24.98 4.31
CA ARG A 6 14.25 -26.32 3.72
C ARG A 6 14.78 -26.20 2.29
N PRO A 7 15.86 -26.91 1.91
CA PRO A 7 16.23 -26.99 0.50
C PRO A 7 15.00 -27.52 -0.22
N GLY A 8 14.52 -26.77 -1.21
CA GLY A 8 13.28 -27.09 -1.89
C GLY A 8 13.40 -28.47 -2.48
N ARG A 9 12.75 -29.46 -1.86
CA ARG A 9 12.75 -30.85 -2.32
C ARG A 9 12.25 -30.83 -3.75
N ILE A 10 13.03 -31.38 -4.69
CA ILE A 10 12.50 -31.70 -6.01
C ILE A 10 11.39 -32.72 -5.76
N ARG A 11 10.14 -32.25 -5.73
CA ARG A 11 9.00 -33.05 -5.27
C ARG A 11 8.74 -34.27 -6.15
N THR A 12 9.20 -34.25 -7.40
CA THR A 12 8.93 -35.30 -8.39
C THR A 12 10.06 -35.39 -9.42
N LYS A 13 10.37 -36.62 -9.88
CA LYS A 13 11.24 -36.87 -11.07
C LYS A 13 10.59 -36.40 -12.38
N ARG A 14 9.31 -36.02 -12.34
CA ARG A 14 8.53 -35.55 -13.49
C ARG A 14 9.13 -34.28 -14.08
N ASN A 15 9.37 -34.33 -15.39
CA ASN A 15 9.61 -33.20 -16.28
C ASN A 15 8.43 -33.04 -17.26
N ASN A 16 8.39 -31.94 -18.01
CA ASN A 16 7.39 -31.73 -19.06
C ASN A 16 7.74 -32.42 -20.40
N ARG A 17 8.82 -33.23 -20.44
CA ARG A 17 9.33 -33.95 -21.63
C ARG A 17 9.73 -33.05 -22.82
N ARG A 18 9.77 -31.73 -22.65
CA ARG A 18 10.32 -30.82 -23.67
C ARG A 18 11.83 -30.94 -23.75
N GLU A 19 12.38 -30.43 -24.84
CA GLU A 19 13.82 -30.28 -24.98
C GLU A 19 14.39 -29.44 -23.82
N PRO A 20 15.57 -29.81 -23.28
CA PRO A 20 16.24 -29.04 -22.26
C PRO A 20 16.48 -27.59 -22.71
N LEU A 21 16.15 -26.65 -21.84
CA LEU A 21 16.36 -25.24 -22.08
C LEU A 21 17.82 -24.89 -21.74
N LEU A 22 18.60 -24.62 -22.78
CA LEU A 22 19.95 -24.08 -22.65
C LEU A 22 19.90 -22.64 -22.15
N LEU A 23 20.79 -22.24 -21.24
CA LEU A 23 20.84 -20.85 -20.79
C LEU A 23 21.48 -19.92 -21.83
N SER A 24 22.35 -20.46 -22.70
CA SER A 24 22.97 -19.69 -23.77
C SER A 24 21.97 -19.12 -24.80
N THR A 25 20.78 -19.72 -24.92
CA THR A 25 19.74 -19.27 -25.86
C THR A 25 18.87 -18.15 -25.31
N LEU A 26 18.97 -17.87 -24.00
CA LEU A 26 18.19 -16.84 -23.32
C LEU A 26 18.97 -15.52 -23.20
N ALA A 27 18.25 -14.41 -23.07
CA ALA A 27 18.86 -13.14 -22.76
C ALA A 27 19.54 -13.21 -21.37
N PRO A 28 20.73 -12.63 -21.20
CA PRO A 28 21.43 -12.66 -19.91
C PRO A 28 20.66 -12.04 -18.74
N GLU A 29 19.71 -11.14 -19.02
CA GLU A 29 18.79 -10.53 -18.06
C GLU A 29 17.62 -11.42 -17.65
N ASP A 30 17.34 -12.50 -18.38
CA ASP A 30 16.22 -13.41 -18.12
C ASP A 30 16.57 -14.53 -17.14
N PHE A 31 17.78 -14.56 -16.60
CA PHE A 31 18.16 -15.56 -15.60
C PHE A 31 19.18 -15.03 -14.59
N ASN A 32 19.19 -15.65 -13.42
CA ASN A 32 20.21 -15.46 -12.41
C ASN A 32 20.77 -16.83 -12.01
N VAL A 33 22.07 -17.02 -12.23
CA VAL A 33 22.81 -18.23 -11.84
C VAL A 33 24.06 -17.90 -11.02
N ARG A 34 24.10 -16.74 -10.35
CA ARG A 34 25.22 -16.32 -9.50
C ARG A 34 25.54 -17.39 -8.45
N PRO A 35 26.83 -17.74 -8.26
CA PRO A 35 27.25 -18.64 -7.19
C PRO A 35 26.82 -18.09 -5.82
N GLY A 36 26.26 -18.95 -4.97
CA GLY A 36 25.79 -18.55 -3.62
C GLY A 36 24.38 -17.95 -3.59
N GLU A 37 23.80 -17.59 -4.73
CA GLU A 37 22.43 -17.09 -4.82
C GLU A 37 21.43 -18.17 -5.25
N ALA A 38 20.14 -17.89 -5.03
CA ALA A 38 19.08 -18.77 -5.50
C ALA A 38 18.93 -18.65 -7.01
N LYS A 39 19.22 -19.73 -7.74
CA LYS A 39 19.07 -19.77 -9.19
C LYS A 39 17.63 -19.46 -9.62
N SER A 40 17.45 -18.54 -10.55
CA SER A 40 16.14 -18.14 -11.08
C SER A 40 16.17 -17.87 -12.57
N ILE A 41 15.03 -17.95 -13.21
CA ILE A 41 14.84 -17.80 -14.65
C ILE A 41 13.45 -17.23 -14.95
N ALA A 42 13.34 -16.32 -15.91
CA ALA A 42 12.09 -15.91 -16.51
C ALA A 42 11.61 -17.03 -17.45
N CYS A 43 10.44 -17.60 -17.18
CA CYS A 43 9.90 -18.67 -18.00
C CYS A 43 9.68 -18.19 -19.45
N PRO A 44 10.17 -18.88 -20.50
CA PRO A 44 10.00 -18.44 -21.89
C PRO A 44 8.53 -18.31 -22.33
N ASP A 45 7.63 -19.15 -21.79
CA ASP A 45 6.22 -19.17 -22.18
C ASP A 45 5.38 -18.07 -21.52
N CYS A 46 5.60 -17.79 -20.23
CA CYS A 46 4.76 -16.84 -19.47
C CYS A 46 5.51 -15.63 -18.91
N ARG A 47 6.82 -15.52 -19.19
CA ARG A 47 7.75 -14.46 -18.73
C ARG A 47 7.76 -14.19 -17.23
N THR A 48 7.17 -15.06 -16.42
CA THR A 48 7.19 -14.91 -14.97
C THR A 48 8.51 -15.43 -14.42
N TRP A 49 9.12 -14.68 -13.51
CA TRP A 49 10.31 -15.09 -12.79
C TRP A 49 10.03 -16.27 -11.86
N ARG A 50 10.77 -17.37 -12.07
CA ARG A 50 10.64 -18.62 -11.31
C ARG A 50 12.00 -19.06 -10.80
N ARG A 51 11.99 -19.85 -9.72
CA ARG A 51 13.21 -20.50 -9.23
C ARG A 51 13.54 -21.72 -10.09
N ILE A 52 14.83 -21.89 -10.36
CA ILE A 52 15.36 -23.15 -10.87
C ILE A 52 15.54 -24.07 -9.65
N MET A 53 14.84 -25.18 -9.67
CA MET A 53 14.84 -26.18 -8.61
C MET A 53 15.85 -27.28 -8.93
N GLY A 54 16.47 -27.81 -7.89
CA GLY A 54 17.35 -28.97 -7.96
C GLY A 54 18.84 -28.65 -7.88
N ASN A 55 19.62 -29.72 -7.73
CA ASN A 55 21.08 -29.67 -7.63
C ASN A 55 21.73 -30.29 -8.87
N THR A 56 21.26 -31.48 -9.27
CA THR A 56 21.71 -32.22 -10.45
C THR A 56 20.80 -31.94 -11.65
N ASP A 57 19.52 -32.30 -11.52
CA ASP A 57 18.51 -32.03 -12.55
C ASP A 57 17.86 -30.68 -12.27
N LEU A 58 18.36 -29.64 -12.92
CA LEU A 58 17.82 -28.29 -12.81
C LEU A 58 16.53 -28.16 -13.60
N LYS A 59 15.47 -27.65 -12.97
CA LYS A 59 14.18 -27.44 -13.65
C LYS A 59 13.43 -26.22 -13.19
N ILE A 60 12.63 -25.65 -14.09
CA ILE A 60 11.75 -24.52 -13.78
C ILE A 60 10.67 -24.99 -12.79
N ARG A 61 10.55 -24.29 -11.65
CA ARG A 61 9.49 -24.57 -10.67
C ARG A 61 8.11 -24.53 -11.33
N GLU A 62 7.27 -25.50 -11.00
CA GLU A 62 5.88 -25.54 -11.41
C GLU A 62 5.14 -24.23 -11.07
N HIS A 63 4.39 -23.72 -12.05
CA HIS A 63 3.64 -22.47 -11.95
C HIS A 63 2.46 -22.43 -12.93
N GLY A 64 1.44 -21.65 -12.58
CA GLY A 64 0.34 -21.33 -13.49
C GLY A 64 0.66 -20.15 -14.40
N VAL A 65 -0.03 -20.08 -15.52
CA VAL A 65 -0.10 -18.86 -16.33
C VAL A 65 -1.03 -17.88 -15.61
N PRO A 66 -0.65 -16.61 -15.42
CA PRO A 66 -1.60 -15.61 -14.95
C PRO A 66 -2.69 -15.42 -16.03
N SER A 67 -3.95 -15.68 -15.68
CA SER A 67 -5.06 -15.26 -16.55
C SER A 67 -5.15 -13.73 -16.49
N HIS A 68 -5.11 -13.09 -17.65
CA HIS A 68 -5.30 -11.64 -17.77
C HIS A 68 -6.79 -11.25 -17.78
N VAL A 69 -7.68 -12.25 -17.76
CA VAL A 69 -9.13 -12.06 -17.72
C VAL A 69 -9.59 -11.96 -16.27
N PRO A 70 -10.24 -10.84 -15.86
CA PRO A 70 -10.82 -10.72 -14.54
C PRO A 70 -11.93 -11.77 -14.35
N GLY A 71 -11.83 -12.60 -13.31
CA GLY A 71 -12.85 -13.60 -12.95
C GLY A 71 -12.59 -15.02 -13.45
N ASP A 72 -11.52 -15.25 -14.20
CA ASP A 72 -11.14 -16.59 -14.66
C ASP A 72 -10.32 -17.32 -13.57
N VAL A 73 -10.91 -18.39 -13.02
CA VAL A 73 -10.40 -19.12 -11.85
C VAL A 73 -9.52 -20.31 -12.25
N GLU A 74 -9.52 -20.70 -13.53
CA GLU A 74 -8.67 -21.80 -14.03
C GLU A 74 -7.28 -21.30 -14.37
N ARG A 75 -6.39 -21.28 -13.36
CA ARG A 75 -4.96 -21.15 -13.59
C ARG A 75 -4.42 -22.44 -14.19
N ALA A 76 -4.52 -22.57 -15.51
CA ALA A 76 -3.85 -23.61 -16.25
C ALA A 76 -2.35 -23.63 -15.91
N THR A 77 -1.80 -24.84 -15.73
CA THR A 77 -0.36 -25.00 -15.49
C THR A 77 0.40 -24.52 -16.73
N CYS A 78 1.41 -23.66 -16.52
CA CYS A 78 2.22 -23.15 -17.62
C CYS A 78 2.95 -24.30 -18.34
N PRO A 79 2.97 -24.35 -19.68
CA PRO A 79 3.66 -25.42 -20.42
C PRO A 79 5.16 -25.54 -20.09
N GLY A 80 5.81 -24.42 -19.77
CA GLY A 80 7.22 -24.35 -19.34
C GLY A 80 7.46 -24.80 -17.90
N SER A 81 6.41 -25.14 -17.15
CA SER A 81 6.56 -25.75 -15.82
C SER A 81 7.29 -27.08 -15.90
N ASN A 82 8.21 -27.34 -14.97
CA ASN A 82 9.03 -28.55 -14.93
C ASN A 82 9.88 -28.79 -16.20
N GLN A 83 10.18 -27.75 -16.98
CA GLN A 83 11.17 -27.84 -18.06
C GLN A 83 12.58 -27.97 -17.48
N ILE A 84 13.38 -28.88 -18.04
CA ILE A 84 14.79 -29.05 -17.66
C ILE A 84 15.58 -27.83 -18.15
N VAL A 85 16.50 -27.35 -17.32
CA VAL A 85 17.39 -26.24 -17.64
C VAL A 85 18.83 -26.75 -17.60
N VAL A 86 19.62 -26.44 -18.62
CA VAL A 86 21.04 -26.79 -18.68
C VAL A 86 21.85 -25.50 -18.59
N ILE A 87 22.77 -25.45 -17.63
CA ILE A 87 23.73 -24.35 -17.52
C ILE A 87 24.91 -24.68 -18.44
N ASP A 88 24.79 -24.27 -19.70
CA ASP A 88 25.79 -24.47 -20.77
C ASP A 88 26.69 -23.24 -20.99
N ILE A 89 26.68 -22.32 -20.03
CA ILE A 89 27.46 -21.08 -20.05
C ILE A 89 28.56 -21.11 -18.99
N ASP A 90 29.65 -20.39 -19.24
CA ASP A 90 30.62 -20.08 -18.20
C ASP A 90 30.00 -19.06 -17.22
N VAL A 91 29.57 -19.56 -16.06
CA VAL A 91 28.93 -18.77 -15.00
C VAL A 91 29.84 -17.64 -14.49
N ARG A 92 31.16 -17.87 -14.40
CA ARG A 92 32.09 -16.83 -13.93
C ARG A 92 32.22 -15.72 -14.97
N ARG A 93 32.36 -16.08 -16.24
CA ARG A 93 32.42 -15.11 -17.35
C ARG A 93 31.12 -14.34 -17.50
N TRP A 94 29.98 -15.01 -17.37
CA TRP A 94 28.66 -14.38 -17.36
C TRP A 94 28.53 -13.40 -16.19
N GLN A 95 28.91 -13.81 -14.98
CA GLN A 95 28.87 -12.95 -13.80
C GLN A 95 29.72 -11.71 -13.98
N ALA A 96 30.96 -11.84 -14.46
CA ALA A 96 31.84 -10.71 -14.72
C ALA A 96 31.23 -9.71 -15.73
N ARG A 97 30.53 -10.21 -16.76
CA ARG A 97 29.81 -9.37 -17.72
C ARG A 97 28.65 -8.63 -17.05
N GLN A 98 27.85 -9.31 -16.23
CA GLN A 98 26.73 -8.70 -15.50
C GLN A 98 27.22 -7.65 -14.49
N ASP A 99 28.31 -7.94 -13.76
CA ASP A 99 28.89 -7.00 -12.80
C ASP A 99 29.47 -5.76 -13.49
N ARG A 100 29.98 -5.91 -14.72
CA ARG A 100 30.39 -4.75 -15.54
C ARG A 100 29.21 -3.87 -15.89
N LEU A 101 28.11 -4.45 -16.36
CA LEU A 101 26.88 -3.71 -16.67
C LEU A 101 26.34 -2.96 -15.44
N LEU A 102 26.45 -3.55 -14.25
CA LEU A 102 26.07 -2.88 -13.00
C LEU A 102 27.00 -1.73 -12.60
N ARG A 103 28.30 -1.82 -12.90
CA ARG A 103 29.26 -0.71 -12.66
C ARG A 103 29.09 0.43 -13.66
N ASP A 104 28.83 0.09 -14.91
CA ASP A 104 28.59 1.07 -15.98
C ASP A 104 27.18 1.69 -15.86
N ALA A 105 26.25 1.00 -15.18
CA ALA A 105 24.97 1.59 -14.81
C ALA A 105 25.20 2.77 -13.86
N MET A 106 24.56 3.91 -14.16
CA MET A 106 24.64 5.14 -13.35
C MET A 106 24.65 4.81 -11.85
N PRO A 107 25.76 5.14 -11.15
CA PRO A 107 25.90 4.90 -9.72
C PRO A 107 24.68 5.40 -8.98
N GLN A 108 24.32 4.70 -7.90
CA GLN A 108 23.14 5.04 -7.12
C GLN A 108 23.20 6.49 -6.60
N GLU A 109 24.41 7.03 -6.42
CA GLU A 109 24.66 8.43 -6.06
C GLU A 109 24.32 9.44 -7.18
N ILE A 110 24.43 9.05 -8.46
CA ILE A 110 24.10 9.93 -9.61
C ILE A 110 22.60 9.84 -9.94
N ARG A 111 21.88 8.84 -9.42
CA ARG A 111 20.42 8.84 -9.48
C ARG A 111 19.90 10.00 -8.64
N ARG A 112 19.00 10.81 -9.19
CA ARG A 112 18.37 11.93 -8.48
C ARG A 112 17.92 11.45 -7.09
N SER A 113 18.44 12.09 -6.05
CA SER A 113 18.07 11.74 -4.66
C SER A 113 16.54 11.71 -4.53
N ALA A 114 15.99 10.74 -3.81
CA ALA A 114 14.56 10.70 -3.46
C ALA A 114 14.14 11.83 -2.48
N ARG A 115 14.95 12.89 -2.35
CA ARG A 115 14.59 14.08 -1.60
C ARG A 115 13.56 14.85 -2.39
N GLN A 116 12.34 14.86 -1.86
CA GLN A 116 11.26 15.69 -2.36
C GLN A 116 11.62 17.15 -2.08
N HIS A 117 12.05 17.86 -3.13
CA HIS A 117 12.26 19.29 -3.05
C HIS A 117 10.87 19.94 -3.08
N TYR A 118 10.35 20.29 -1.91
CA TYR A 118 9.09 21.03 -1.82
C TYR A 118 9.30 22.45 -2.33
N LYS A 119 8.35 22.93 -3.15
CA LYS A 119 8.25 24.37 -3.38
C LYS A 119 7.96 25.04 -2.04
N PRO A 120 8.65 26.14 -1.69
CA PRO A 120 8.31 26.90 -0.50
C PRO A 120 6.83 27.28 -0.57
N ILE A 121 6.11 27.01 0.52
CA ILE A 121 4.69 27.35 0.62
C ILE A 121 4.60 28.88 0.53
N PRO A 122 3.83 29.44 -0.43
CA PRO A 122 3.68 30.88 -0.51
C PRO A 122 3.03 31.41 0.77
N ALA A 123 3.40 32.62 1.19
CA ALA A 123 2.76 33.26 2.33
C ALA A 123 1.24 33.28 2.11
N PRO A 124 0.43 33.00 3.14
CA PRO A 124 -1.02 33.07 3.03
C PRO A 124 -1.42 34.47 2.57
N ALA A 125 -2.37 34.53 1.63
CA ALA A 125 -2.91 35.81 1.18
C ALA A 125 -3.51 36.57 2.38
N PRO A 126 -3.38 37.91 2.44
CA PRO A 126 -4.01 38.69 3.48
C PRO A 126 -5.53 38.47 3.46
N ALA A 127 -6.13 38.32 4.64
CA ALA A 127 -7.56 38.16 4.77
C ALA A 127 -8.27 39.43 4.24
N LEU A 128 -9.13 39.27 3.23
CA LEU A 128 -9.95 40.34 2.68
C LEU A 128 -11.00 40.86 3.68
N VAL A 129 -11.35 40.04 4.67
CA VAL A 129 -12.33 40.38 5.71
C VAL A 129 -11.75 39.97 7.06
N GLN A 130 -11.60 40.94 7.96
CA GLN A 130 -11.22 40.72 9.34
C GLN A 130 -12.48 40.80 10.21
N ILE A 131 -12.82 39.71 10.88
CA ILE A 131 -13.83 39.75 11.94
C ILE A 131 -13.14 40.39 13.14
N ALA A 132 -13.52 41.62 13.48
CA ALA A 132 -13.04 42.27 14.68
C ALA A 132 -13.39 41.38 15.89
N ALA A 133 -12.37 40.91 16.59
CA ALA A 133 -12.56 40.22 17.85
C ALA A 133 -13.24 41.20 18.81
N LYS A 134 -14.53 41.03 19.06
CA LYS A 134 -15.15 41.60 20.24
C LYS A 134 -14.50 40.90 21.42
N SER A 135 -13.62 41.61 22.13
CA SER A 135 -13.15 41.19 23.44
C SER A 135 -14.38 40.83 24.26
N SER A 136 -14.49 39.58 24.67
CA SER A 136 -15.47 39.19 25.68
C SER A 136 -15.19 40.08 26.90
N THR A 137 -16.09 41.02 27.18
CA THR A 137 -16.09 41.79 28.41
C THR A 137 -15.86 40.82 29.55
N ALA A 138 -14.80 41.07 30.32
CA ALA A 138 -14.47 40.27 31.49
C ALA A 138 -15.67 40.30 32.45
N GLU A 139 -16.38 39.18 32.53
CA GLU A 139 -17.36 38.94 33.60
C GLU A 139 -16.61 39.02 34.94
N PRO A 140 -17.18 39.66 35.97
CA PRO A 140 -16.57 39.72 37.28
C PRO A 140 -16.29 38.29 37.77
N ALA A 141 -15.11 38.08 38.35
CA ALA A 141 -14.59 36.77 38.74
C ALA A 141 -15.51 36.04 39.73
N ASP A 142 -16.53 35.36 39.19
CA ASP A 142 -17.35 34.42 39.92
C ASP A 142 -16.49 33.18 40.19
N SER A 143 -16.21 32.95 41.48
CA SER A 143 -15.36 31.86 41.99
C SER A 143 -15.88 30.44 41.68
N ARG A 144 -17.05 30.33 41.06
CA ARG A 144 -17.66 29.06 40.65
C ARG A 144 -16.89 28.43 39.48
N PRO A 145 -16.84 27.09 39.42
CA PRO A 145 -16.18 26.41 38.31
C PRO A 145 -16.91 26.68 36.99
N LEU A 146 -16.14 26.77 35.89
CA LEU A 146 -16.64 27.17 34.56
C LEU A 146 -17.83 26.34 34.06
N TRP A 147 -17.93 25.05 34.43
CA TRP A 147 -19.05 24.20 34.03
C TRP A 147 -20.37 24.64 34.67
N LEU A 148 -20.35 25.11 35.92
CA LEU A 148 -21.52 25.59 36.63
C LEU A 148 -21.98 26.95 36.09
N LEU A 149 -21.04 27.84 35.78
CA LEU A 149 -21.34 29.11 35.09
C LEU A 149 -21.99 28.88 33.72
N ARG A 150 -21.51 27.86 32.99
CA ARG A 150 -22.10 27.46 31.71
C ARG A 150 -23.50 26.88 31.89
N GLU A 151 -23.74 26.06 32.91
CA GLU A 151 -25.05 25.51 33.22
C GLU A 151 -26.05 26.60 33.61
N MET A 152 -25.66 27.54 34.47
CA MET A 152 -26.48 28.70 34.83
C MET A 152 -26.79 29.60 33.63
N LYS A 153 -25.81 29.83 32.75
CA LYS A 153 -26.01 30.61 31.52
C LYS A 153 -26.94 29.89 30.53
N TRP A 154 -26.86 28.57 30.46
CA TRP A 154 -27.83 27.78 29.69
C TRP A 154 -29.22 27.83 30.33
N ALA A 155 -29.33 27.70 31.65
CA ALA A 155 -30.60 27.79 32.36
C ALA A 155 -31.29 29.15 32.14
N SER A 156 -30.53 30.25 32.15
CA SER A 156 -31.07 31.59 31.89
C SER A 156 -31.54 31.80 30.45
N THR A 157 -30.96 31.07 29.49
CA THR A 157 -31.32 31.19 28.06
C THR A 157 -32.28 30.10 27.57
N ALA A 158 -32.48 29.03 28.35
CA ALA A 158 -33.26 27.86 27.97
C ALA A 158 -34.71 28.20 27.59
N SER A 159 -35.39 29.05 28.37
CA SER A 159 -36.78 29.44 28.07
C SER A 159 -36.89 30.21 26.75
N ALA A 160 -35.98 31.17 26.50
CA ALA A 160 -35.98 31.95 25.27
C ALA A 160 -35.70 31.07 24.03
N VAL A 161 -34.82 30.07 24.18
CA VAL A 161 -34.59 29.07 23.13
C VAL A 161 -35.84 28.22 22.91
N SER A 162 -36.47 27.71 23.97
CA SER A 162 -37.70 26.91 23.88
C SER A 162 -38.86 27.67 23.22
N GLU A 163 -39.05 28.95 23.55
CA GLU A 163 -40.05 29.81 22.89
C GLU A 163 -39.73 30.04 21.41
N THR A 164 -38.45 30.18 21.07
CA THR A 164 -38.00 30.36 19.69
C THR A 164 -38.22 29.07 18.88
N ASP A 165 -37.92 27.92 19.46
CA ASP A 165 -38.16 26.62 18.85
C ASP A 165 -39.66 26.33 18.69
N THR A 166 -40.48 26.73 19.66
CA THR A 166 -41.96 26.61 19.57
C THR A 166 -42.51 27.47 18.44
N ARG A 167 -42.03 28.71 18.30
CA ARG A 167 -42.40 29.59 17.17
C ARG A 167 -41.95 29.01 15.83
N ARG A 168 -40.74 28.42 15.78
CA ARG A 168 -40.23 27.75 14.57
C ARG A 168 -41.09 26.53 14.19
N ALA A 169 -41.56 25.76 15.16
CA ALA A 169 -42.41 24.60 14.93
C ALA A 169 -43.81 24.97 14.41
N GLN A 170 -44.26 26.22 14.62
CA GLN A 170 -45.54 26.74 14.13
C GLN A 170 -45.45 27.34 12.71
N LEU A 171 -44.26 27.37 12.09
CA LEU A 171 -44.13 27.86 10.73
C LEU A 171 -44.86 26.93 9.75
N PRO A 172 -45.64 27.46 8.79
CA PRO A 172 -46.30 26.64 7.77
C PRO A 172 -45.26 25.86 6.95
N SER A 173 -45.67 24.68 6.46
CA SER A 173 -44.84 23.65 5.83
C SER A 173 -43.93 24.09 4.66
N GLY A 174 -44.06 25.33 4.17
CA GLY A 174 -43.24 25.92 3.10
C GLY A 174 -42.08 26.82 3.56
N ASP A 175 -42.08 27.29 4.82
CA ASP A 175 -41.04 28.20 5.36
C ASP A 175 -40.14 27.53 6.43
N ALA A 176 -40.38 26.25 6.74
CA ALA A 176 -39.52 25.50 7.64
C ALA A 176 -38.21 25.10 6.93
N PRO A 177 -37.02 25.32 7.54
CA PRO A 177 -35.77 24.85 6.96
C PRO A 177 -35.81 23.33 6.77
N LEU A 178 -35.34 22.87 5.60
CA LEU A 178 -35.27 21.44 5.25
C LEU A 178 -34.67 20.65 6.42
N GLY A 179 -35.43 19.68 6.94
CA GLY A 179 -35.06 18.93 8.13
C GLY A 179 -33.66 18.32 8.00
N SER A 180 -32.84 18.51 9.03
CA SER A 180 -31.54 17.84 9.11
C SER A 180 -31.75 16.32 9.17
N PRO A 181 -30.90 15.53 8.48
CA PRO A 181 -30.95 14.08 8.61
C PRO A 181 -30.81 13.66 10.08
N ALA A 182 -31.53 12.60 10.46
CA ALA A 182 -31.53 12.10 11.83
C ALA A 182 -30.10 11.77 12.29
N VAL A 183 -29.64 12.47 13.32
CA VAL A 183 -28.33 12.21 13.92
C VAL A 183 -28.48 10.96 14.81
N PRO A 184 -27.62 9.94 14.63
CA PRO A 184 -27.66 8.76 15.50
C PRO A 184 -27.44 9.17 16.97
N LEU A 185 -28.38 8.79 17.84
CA LEU A 185 -28.34 9.08 19.28
C LEU A 185 -27.28 8.27 20.04
N THR A 186 -26.63 7.31 19.37
CA THR A 186 -25.57 6.50 19.94
C THR A 186 -24.22 7.07 19.55
N THR A 187 -23.52 7.69 20.51
CA THR A 187 -22.11 8.03 20.38
C THR A 187 -21.31 6.75 20.18
N LEU A 188 -20.81 6.51 18.96
CA LEU A 188 -19.88 5.43 18.69
C LEU A 188 -18.52 5.79 19.31
N HIS A 189 -18.29 5.36 20.54
CA HIS A 189 -16.98 5.47 21.16
C HIS A 189 -16.00 4.48 20.50
N PRO A 190 -14.85 4.93 19.97
CA PRO A 190 -13.82 4.01 19.49
C PRO A 190 -13.31 3.18 20.68
N ARG A 191 -13.38 1.85 20.58
CA ARG A 191 -12.81 0.94 21.58
C ARG A 191 -11.28 1.13 21.60
N LEU A 192 -10.76 1.59 22.74
CA LEU A 192 -9.31 1.57 22.99
C LEU A 192 -8.86 0.10 23.03
N ARG A 193 -7.87 -0.23 22.21
CA ARG A 193 -7.17 -1.52 22.30
C ARG A 193 -6.41 -1.56 23.63
N GLU A 194 -6.75 -2.50 24.48
CA GLU A 194 -5.97 -2.84 25.67
C GLU A 194 -4.54 -3.25 25.24
N ARG A 195 -3.53 -2.72 25.94
CA ARG A 195 -2.11 -2.98 25.72
C ARG A 195 -1.66 -4.22 26.49
#